data_AF-A0A350QY93-F1
#
_entry.id   AF-A0A350QY93-F1
#
_cell.length_a   1.000
_cell.length_b   1.000
_cell.length_c   1.000
_cell.angle_alpha   90.00
_cell.angle_beta   90.00
_cell.angle_gamma   90.00
#
_symmetry.space_group_name_H-M   'P 1'
#
loop_
_entity.id
_entity.type
_entity.pdbx_description
1 polymer ?
#
loop_
_entity_poly.entity_id
_entity_poly.type
_entity_poly.pdbx_seq_one_letter_code
_entity_poly.pdbx_strand_id
1 'polypeptide(L)' 'TSIGSGYDPTETAPTVTITGANKGTLAGTSTINVDGTLNVTFTGAPTDTNNVTVSVANGVAGVPNLTGIGSGYT' A
#
# COMPACT_ATOMS: atom_id res chain seq x y z
N THR A 1 -4.32 10.80 0.79
CA THR A 1 -4.41 10.11 -0.52
C THR A 1 -3.10 10.31 -1.26
N SER A 2 -2.80 9.48 -2.25
CA SER A 2 -1.55 9.46 -3.04
C SER A 2 -0.28 9.40 -2.19
N ILE A 3 -0.14 8.34 -1.40
CA ILE A 3 1.05 8.06 -0.59
C ILE A 3 1.92 6.97 -1.22
N GLY A 4 3.23 7.01 -0.98
CA GLY A 4 4.17 6.03 -1.52
C GLY A 4 4.32 6.12 -3.05
N SER A 5 5.01 5.14 -3.62
CA SER A 5 5.20 4.99 -5.07
C SER A 5 5.67 3.57 -5.40
N GLY A 6 5.60 3.19 -6.68
CA GLY A 6 6.18 1.93 -7.19
C GLY A 6 5.30 0.69 -7.02
N TYR A 7 4.05 0.85 -6.57
CA TYR A 7 3.07 -0.25 -6.59
C TYR A 7 2.63 -0.54 -8.02
N ASP A 8 2.41 -1.82 -8.33
CA ASP A 8 1.89 -2.25 -9.62
C ASP A 8 0.36 -2.05 -9.62
N PRO A 9 -0.25 -1.21 -10.48
CA PRO A 9 -1.70 -1.02 -10.47
C PRO A 9 -2.52 -2.30 -10.74
N THR A 10 -1.88 -3.38 -11.20
CA THR A 10 -2.50 -4.67 -11.48
C THR A 10 -2.35 -5.69 -10.34
N GLU A 11 -1.57 -5.39 -9.31
CA GLU A 11 -1.44 -6.27 -8.14
C GLU A 11 -2.63 -6.13 -7.18
N THR A 12 -2.73 -7.05 -6.22
CA THR A 12 -3.73 -6.93 -5.14
C THR A 12 -3.39 -5.75 -4.24
N ALA A 13 -4.38 -4.91 -3.94
CA ALA A 13 -4.18 -3.74 -3.09
C ALA A 13 -3.55 -4.12 -1.73
N PRO A 14 -2.52 -3.38 -1.26
CA PRO A 14 -1.85 -3.68 -0.01
C PRO A 14 -2.77 -3.67 1.20
N THR A 15 -2.61 -4.66 2.08
CA THR A 15 -3.39 -4.73 3.31
C THR A 15 -2.99 -3.60 4.26
N VAL A 16 -3.98 -2.89 4.80
CA VAL A 16 -3.79 -1.91 5.89
C VAL A 16 -4.06 -2.62 7.21
N THR A 17 -3.05 -2.65 8.07
CA THR A 17 -3.14 -3.24 9.42
C THR A 17 -3.12 -2.13 10.46
N ILE A 18 -4.12 -2.14 11.34
CA ILE A 18 -4.23 -1.19 12.45
C ILE A 18 -4.19 -1.98 13.76
N THR A 19 -3.23 -1.66 14.63
CA THR A 19 -3.05 -2.33 15.93
C THR A 19 -3.07 -1.32 17.07
N GLY A 20 -3.43 -1.81 18.25
CA GLY A 20 -3.65 -1.02 19.46
C GLY A 20 -4.96 -1.45 20.14
N ALA A 21 -4.94 -1.59 21.47
CA ALA A 21 -6.12 -2.01 22.23
C ALA A 21 -7.29 -1.02 22.05
N ASN A 22 -6.97 0.24 21.81
CA ASN A 22 -7.89 1.35 21.63
C ASN A 22 -8.35 1.58 20.18
N LYS A 23 -7.96 0.73 19.21
CA LYS A 23 -8.43 0.87 17.82
C LYS A 23 -9.95 0.77 17.72
N GLY A 24 -10.60 0.03 18.63
CA GLY A 24 -12.03 -0.26 18.53
C GLY A 24 -12.37 -0.91 17.20
N THR A 25 -13.32 -0.29 16.49
CA THR A 25 -13.76 -0.71 15.15
C THR A 25 -13.01 0.00 14.02
N LEU A 26 -12.01 0.84 14.33
CA LEU A 26 -11.19 1.50 13.32
C LEU A 26 -10.59 0.45 12.37
N ALA A 27 -10.87 0.61 11.09
CA ALA A 27 -10.37 -0.22 10.01
C ALA A 27 -9.85 0.66 8.87
N GLY A 28 -8.93 0.12 8.07
CA GLY A 28 -8.40 0.78 6.90
C GLY A 28 -8.45 -0.12 5.68
N THR A 29 -8.71 0.45 4.52
CA THR A 29 -8.53 -0.20 3.22
C THR A 29 -7.61 0.65 2.36
N SER A 30 -6.94 0.03 1.39
CA SER A 30 -6.15 0.74 0.40
C SER A 30 -6.60 0.44 -1.03
N THR A 31 -6.26 1.34 -1.95
CA THR A 31 -6.34 1.12 -3.39
C THR A 31 -5.06 1.61 -4.04
N ILE A 32 -4.62 0.93 -5.10
CA ILE A 32 -3.49 1.35 -5.92
C ILE A 32 -4.00 2.28 -7.02
N ASN A 33 -3.37 3.44 -7.16
CA ASN A 33 -3.62 4.39 -8.22
C ASN A 33 -2.87 3.98 -9.50
N VAL A 34 -3.33 4.46 -10.66
CA VAL A 34 -2.66 4.20 -11.95
C VAL A 34 -1.20 4.66 -11.98
N ASP A 35 -0.84 5.68 -11.19
CA ASP A 35 0.52 6.19 -11.07
C ASP A 35 1.41 5.41 -10.08
N GLY A 36 0.91 4.28 -9.54
CA GLY A 36 1.62 3.44 -8.59
C GLY A 36 1.71 4.01 -7.17
N THR A 37 0.90 5.03 -6.84
CA THR A 37 0.71 5.52 -5.46
C THR A 37 -0.48 4.83 -4.79
N LEU A 38 -0.64 4.96 -3.47
CA LEU A 38 -1.78 4.41 -2.73
C LEU A 38 -2.76 5.49 -2.24
N ASN A 39 -4.05 5.16 -2.27
CA ASN A 39 -5.04 5.81 -1.42
C ASN A 39 -5.37 4.91 -0.24
N VAL A 40 -5.53 5.50 0.94
CA VAL A 40 -5.97 4.81 2.16
C VAL A 40 -7.23 5.48 2.67
N THR A 41 -8.24 4.66 2.96
CA THR A 41 -9.52 5.10 3.51
C THR A 41 -9.72 4.45 4.87
N PHE A 42 -10.08 5.25 5.87
CA PHE A 42 -10.38 4.78 7.22
C PHE A 42 -11.88 4.78 7.47
N THR A 43 -12.35 3.80 8.23
CA THR A 43 -13.75 3.64 8.66
C THR A 43 -13.83 3.16 10.10
N GLY A 44 -15.03 3.20 10.70
CA GLY A 44 -15.23 2.81 12.09
C GLY A 44 -14.80 3.89 13.08
N ALA A 45 -14.65 3.51 14.35
CA ALA A 45 -14.37 4.43 15.45
C ALA A 45 -13.33 3.84 16.43
N PRO A 46 -12.28 4.60 16.77
CA PRO A 46 -11.45 4.36 17.94
C PRO A 46 -12.27 4.43 19.24
N THR A 47 -11.82 3.74 20.29
CA THR A 47 -12.47 3.79 21.60
C THR A 47 -11.96 4.92 22.50
N ASP A 48 -10.82 5.52 22.16
CA ASP A 48 -10.25 6.68 22.85
C ASP A 48 -9.39 7.53 21.88
N THR A 49 -8.66 8.50 22.43
CA THR A 49 -7.77 9.42 21.67
C THR A 49 -6.29 9.06 21.76
N ASN A 50 -5.92 7.94 22.37
CA ASN A 50 -4.54 7.48 22.44
C ASN A 50 -4.07 6.99 21.06
N ASN A 51 -2.75 6.89 20.88
CA ASN A 51 -2.19 6.49 19.59
C ASN A 51 -2.47 5.02 19.27
N VAL A 52 -2.74 4.75 17.99
CA VAL A 52 -2.72 3.41 17.38
C VAL A 52 -1.55 3.33 16.41
N THR A 53 -1.16 2.11 16.03
CA THR A 53 -0.17 1.90 14.97
C THR A 53 -0.88 1.53 13.68
N VAL A 54 -0.49 2.16 12.58
CA VAL A 54 -0.96 1.86 11.22
C VAL A 54 0.22 1.41 10.39
N SER A 55 0.10 0.25 9.76
CA SER A 55 1.07 -0.29 8.82
C SER A 55 0.37 -0.64 7.52
N VAL A 56 1.04 -0.40 6.40
CA VAL A 56 0.59 -0.80 5.07
C VAL A 56 1.59 -1.81 4.55
N ALA A 57 1.10 -2.96 4.05
CA ALA A 57 1.95 -3.99 3.50
C ALA A 57 2.75 -3.47 2.28
N ASN A 58 3.91 -4.08 2.04
CA ASN A 58 4.66 -3.82 0.81
C ASN A 58 3.91 -4.37 -0.41
N GLY A 59 4.13 -3.76 -1.56
CA GLY A 59 3.75 -4.31 -2.86
C GLY A 59 4.68 -5.45 -3.28
N VAL A 60 4.30 -6.13 -4.35
CA VAL A 60 5.11 -7.13 -5.04
C VAL A 60 6.36 -6.46 -5.60
N ALA A 61 7.52 -7.10 -5.41
CA ALA A 61 8.76 -6.59 -5.98
C ALA A 61 8.68 -6.61 -7.51
N GLY A 62 8.64 -5.42 -8.11
CA GLY A 62 8.73 -5.26 -9.56
C GLY A 62 10.14 -5.56 -10.06
N VAL A 63 10.25 -6.37 -11.10
CA VAL A 63 11.49 -6.49 -11.90
C VAL A 63 11.40 -5.45 -13.02
N PRO A 64 12.43 -4.60 -13.23
CA PRO A 64 12.42 -3.66 -14.35
C PRO A 64 12.23 -4.38 -15.68
N ASN A 65 11.58 -3.72 -16.65
CA ASN A 65 11.51 -4.25 -18.01
C ASN A 65 12.93 -4.43 -18.57
N LEU A 66 13.34 -5.68 -18.78
CA LEU A 66 14.68 -6.03 -19.28
C LEU A 66 14.75 -6.10 -20.82
N THR A 67 13.69 -5.71 -21.53
CA THR A 67 13.67 -5.71 -22.99
C THR A 67 14.82 -4.87 -23.54
N GLY A 68 15.67 -5.48 -24.38
CA GLY A 68 16.82 -4.80 -25.01
C GLY A 68 18.14 -4.91 -24.25
N ILE A 69 18.15 -5.43 -23.01
CA ILE A 69 19.40 -5.75 -22.31
C ILE A 69 20.06 -6.95 -22.99
N GLY A 70 21.33 -6.83 -23.39
CA GLY A 70 22.06 -7.90 -24.07
C GLY A 70 21.84 -7.97 -25.59
N SER A 71 21.05 -7.06 -26.17
CA SER A 71 20.88 -6.96 -27.63
C SER A 71 22.00 -6.14 -28.25
N GLY A 72 22.48 -6.53 -29.43
CA GLY A 72 23.44 -5.75 -30.22
C GLY A 72 24.93 -6.14 -30.08
N TYR A 73 25.25 -7.26 -29.44
CA TYR A 73 26.61 -7.82 -29.48
C TYR A 73 26.75 -8.75 -30.71
N THR A 74 27.76 -8.49 -31.55
CA THR A 74 28.15 -9.29 -32.72
C THR A 74 29.61 -9.68 -32.66
#